data_AF-A0A7X2KI06-F1
#
_entry.id   AF-A0A7X2KI06-F1
#
_cell.length_a   1.000
_cell.length_b   1.000
_cell.length_c   1.000
_cell.angle_alpha   90.00
_cell.angle_beta   90.00
_cell.angle_gamma   90.00
#
_symmetry.space_group_name_H-M   'P 1'
#
loop_
_entity.id
_entity.type
_entity.pdbx_description
1 polymer ?
#
loop_
_entity_poly.entity_id
_entity_poly.type
_entity_poly.pdbx_seq_one_letter_code
_entity_poly.pdbx_strand_id
1 'polypeptide(L)'
;LNVQQPALYQALQAIPEIKVFPSATNFFLFKSNDLELREKLIRHRILIRQCDDYAGLGPQYYRVAVKGPQDNILLVKTLKQVLGRELQ
;
A
#
# COMPACT_ATOMS: atom_id res chain seq x y z
N LEU A 1 -16.32 4.01 -6.55
CA LEU A 1 -14.96 3.88 -7.12
C LEU A 1 -14.34 5.23 -7.47
N ASN A 2 -15.01 6.11 -8.25
CA ASN A 2 -14.43 7.39 -8.69
C ASN A 2 -13.89 8.32 -7.58
N VAL A 3 -14.51 8.39 -6.40
CA VAL A 3 -14.00 9.22 -5.28
C VAL A 3 -12.94 8.50 -4.44
N GLN A 4 -12.97 7.17 -4.43
CA GLN A 4 -12.09 6.36 -3.58
C GLN A 4 -10.65 6.30 -4.11
N GLN A 5 -10.48 6.25 -5.43
CA GLN A 5 -9.15 6.18 -6.04
C GLN A 5 -8.31 7.44 -5.74
N PRO A 6 -8.82 8.68 -5.93
CA PRO A 6 -8.07 9.88 -5.57
C PRO A 6 -7.81 10.00 -4.07
N ALA A 7 -8.79 9.65 -3.23
CA ALA A 7 -8.64 9.72 -1.77
C ALA A 7 -7.58 8.75 -1.25
N LEU A 8 -7.60 7.50 -1.74
CA LEU A 8 -6.58 6.51 -1.38
C LEU A 8 -5.19 6.92 -1.89
N TYR A 9 -5.10 7.48 -3.11
CA TYR A 9 -3.83 7.98 -3.64
C TYR A 9 -3.19 9.01 -2.71
N GLN A 10 -3.95 10.05 -2.34
CA GLN A 10 -3.49 11.11 -1.45
C GLN A 10 -3.06 10.55 -0.08
N ALA A 11 -3.85 9.63 0.47
CA ALA A 11 -3.56 9.03 1.76
C ALA A 11 -2.29 8.16 1.74
N LEU A 12 -2.03 7.42 0.66
CA LEU A 12 -0.81 6.63 0.48
C LEU A 12 0.41 7.53 0.24
N GLN A 13 0.26 8.63 -0.52
CA GLN A 13 1.35 9.59 -0.75
C GLN A 13 1.82 10.28 0.53
N ALA A 14 0.96 10.37 1.55
CA ALA A 14 1.29 10.93 2.85
C ALA A 14 2.10 9.98 3.76
N ILE A 15 2.48 8.79 3.28
CA ILE A 15 3.32 7.83 4.01
C ILE A 15 4.77 7.96 3.49
N PRO A 16 5.71 8.52 4.26
CA PRO A 16 7.05 8.85 3.77
C PRO A 16 7.92 7.62 3.46
N GLU A 17 7.63 6.46 4.06
CA GLU A 17 8.38 5.22 3.87
C GLU A 17 8.05 4.50 2.55
N ILE A 18 7.08 4.99 1.78
CA ILE A 18 6.70 4.41 0.48
C ILE A 18 6.70 5.45 -0.63
N LYS A 19 7.00 5.00 -1.85
CA LYS A 19 6.81 5.77 -3.07
C LYS A 19 5.62 5.21 -3.85
N VAL A 20 4.54 5.98 -3.93
CA VAL A 20 3.33 5.60 -4.67
C VAL A 20 3.43 6.10 -6.11
N PHE A 21 3.01 5.27 -7.07
CA PHE A 21 2.96 5.62 -8.48
C PHE A 21 1.53 5.99 -8.87
N PRO A 22 1.32 7.01 -9.72
CA PRO A 22 -0.01 7.36 -10.21
C PRO A 22 -0.60 6.20 -11.02
N SER A 23 -1.91 6.05 -10.96
CA SER A 23 -2.63 4.99 -11.65
C SER A 23 -3.94 5.51 -12.21
N ALA A 24 -4.32 5.05 -13.40
CA ALA A 24 -5.65 5.26 -13.98
C ALA A 24 -6.62 4.09 -13.70
N THR A 25 -6.17 3.08 -12.95
CA THR A 25 -6.91 1.85 -12.69
C THR A 25 -7.39 1.77 -11.23
N ASN A 26 -8.06 0.67 -10.89
CA ASN A 26 -8.55 0.38 -9.54
C ASN A 26 -7.48 -0.21 -8.60
N PHE A 27 -6.19 0.05 -8.84
CA PHE A 27 -5.11 -0.30 -7.93
C PHE A 27 -3.97 0.71 -8.00
N PHE A 28 -3.16 0.77 -6.95
CA PHE A 28 -1.91 1.52 -6.93
C PHE A 28 -0.72 0.59 -6.78
N LEU A 29 0.30 0.85 -7.60
CA LEU A 29 1.64 0.32 -7.40
C LEU A 29 2.37 1.26 -6.43
N PHE A 30 3.13 0.71 -5.50
CA PHE A 30 4.05 1.47 -4.66
C PHE A 30 5.32 0.68 -4.40
N LYS A 31 6.37 1.39 -4.00
CA LYS A 31 7.67 0.86 -3.63
C LYS A 31 7.92 1.08 -2.15
N SER A 32 8.40 0.07 -1.43
CA SER A 32 8.82 0.16 -0.02
C SER A 32 10.19 -0.50 0.16
N ASN A 33 11.03 0.03 1.04
CA ASN A 33 12.30 -0.61 1.39
C ASN A 33 12.11 -1.83 2.31
N ASP A 34 10.92 -2.01 2.87
CA ASP A 34 10.58 -3.16 3.72
C ASP A 34 10.17 -4.35 2.84
N LEU A 35 11.06 -5.33 2.71
CA LEU A 35 10.83 -6.54 1.89
C LEU A 35 9.91 -7.56 2.57
N GLU A 36 9.61 -7.39 3.87
CA GLU A 36 8.71 -8.25 4.64
C GLU A 36 7.34 -7.59 4.84
N LEU A 37 7.05 -6.50 4.11
CA LEU A 37 5.84 -5.71 4.29
C LEU A 37 4.57 -6.54 4.09
N ARG A 38 4.58 -7.45 3.11
CA ARG A 38 3.46 -8.36 2.86
C ARG A 38 3.18 -9.24 4.07
N GLU A 39 4.22 -9.85 4.63
CA GLU A 39 4.14 -10.75 5.78
C GLU A 39 3.69 -9.99 7.03
N LYS A 40 4.19 -8.77 7.21
CA LYS A 40 3.76 -7.85 8.29
C LYS A 40 2.27 -7.54 8.19
N LEU A 41 1.77 -7.17 7.00
CA LEU A 41 0.36 -6.86 6.79
C LEU A 41 -0.57 -8.08 6.89
N ILE A 42 -0.10 -9.27 6.50
CA ILE A 42 -0.86 -10.52 6.68
C ILE A 42 -1.19 -10.77 8.15
N ARG A 43 -0.28 -10.44 9.08
CA ARG A 43 -0.53 -10.53 10.54
C ARG A 43 -1.67 -9.61 11.00
N HIS A 44 -1.93 -8.53 10.27
CA HIS A 44 -3.07 -7.63 10.47
C HIS A 44 -4.30 -7.99 9.62
N ARG A 45 -4.32 -9.19 9.01
CA ARG A 45 -5.38 -9.67 8.10
C ARG A 45 -5.54 -8.83 6.84
N ILE A 46 -4.47 -8.17 6.39
CA ILE A 46 -4.43 -7.38 5.16
C ILE A 46 -3.50 -8.08 4.16
N LEU A 47 -4.08 -8.53 3.05
CA LEU A 47 -3.31 -9.11 1.95
C LEU A 47 -3.00 -8.05 0.89
N ILE A 48 -1.71 -7.87 0.61
CA ILE A 48 -1.22 -7.09 -0.54
C ILE A 48 -0.50 -8.01 -1.52
N ARG A 49 -0.37 -7.58 -2.78
CA ARG A 49 0.38 -8.34 -3.80
C ARG A 49 1.79 -7.79 -3.91
N GLN A 50 2.77 -8.64 -3.62
CA GLN A 50 4.17 -8.43 -4.00
C GLN A 50 4.33 -8.72 -5.51
N CYS A 51 5.10 -7.89 -6.20
CA CYS A 51 5.19 -7.86 -7.66
C CYS A 51 6.59 -8.25 -8.18
N ASP A 52 7.29 -9.10 -7.44
CA ASP A 52 8.62 -9.62 -7.79
C ASP A 52 8.62 -10.59 -8.99
N ASP A 53 7.44 -11.09 -9.35
CA ASP A 53 7.22 -11.98 -10.48
C ASP A 53 7.07 -11.26 -11.84
N TYR A 54 7.00 -9.92 -11.85
CA TYR A 54 6.90 -9.13 -13.07
C TYR A 54 8.27 -8.70 -13.59
N ALA A 55 8.56 -8.99 -14.86
CA ALA A 55 9.79 -8.55 -15.52
C ALA A 55 9.97 -7.02 -15.41
N GLY A 56 11.10 -6.59 -14.86
CA GLY A 56 11.42 -5.18 -14.63
C GLY A 56 10.95 -4.61 -13.29
N LEU A 57 10.20 -5.37 -12.49
CA LEU A 57 9.95 -5.07 -11.08
C LEU A 57 10.82 -5.96 -10.19
N GLY A 58 11.09 -5.47 -8.98
CA GLY A 58 11.83 -6.22 -7.97
C GLY A 58 11.01 -6.44 -6.70
N PRO A 59 11.60 -7.11 -5.69
CA PRO A 59 10.90 -7.50 -4.46
C PRO A 59 10.40 -6.33 -3.61
N GLN A 60 10.86 -5.11 -3.90
CA GLN A 60 10.45 -3.90 -3.21
C GLN A 60 9.14 -3.29 -3.74
N TYR A 61 8.53 -3.89 -4.76
CA TYR A 61 7.30 -3.39 -5.39
C TYR A 61 6.07 -4.18 -4.95
N TYR A 62 5.03 -3.43 -4.60
CA TYR A 62 3.76 -3.97 -4.13
C TYR A 62 2.58 -3.25 -4.78
N ARG A 63 1.44 -3.92 -4.91
CA ARG A 63 0.18 -3.30 -5.31
C ARG A 63 -0.95 -3.51 -4.31
N VAL A 64 -1.80 -2.51 -4.20
CA VAL A 64 -3.03 -2.51 -3.40
C VAL A 64 -4.22 -2.12 -4.27
N ALA A 65 -5.34 -2.84 -4.11
CA ALA A 65 -6.58 -2.51 -4.79
C ALA A 65 -7.29 -1.33 -4.11
N VAL A 66 -7.94 -0.48 -4.91
CA VAL A 66 -8.87 0.54 -4.41
C VAL A 66 -10.17 -0.16 -4.01
N LYS A 67 -10.51 -0.12 -2.73
CA LYS A 67 -11.73 -0.75 -2.18
C LYS A 67 -12.72 0.31 -1.66
N GLY A 68 -13.63 -0.09 -0.77
CA GLY A 68 -14.51 0.82 -0.05
C GLY A 68 -13.75 1.67 0.98
N PRO A 69 -14.38 2.75 1.48
CA PRO A 69 -13.73 3.71 2.37
C PRO A 69 -13.18 3.07 3.65
N GLN A 70 -13.93 2.17 4.28
CA GLN A 70 -13.50 1.52 5.52
C GLN A 70 -12.26 0.64 5.30
N ASP A 71 -12.24 -0.13 4.21
CA ASP A 71 -11.09 -0.96 3.84
C ASP A 71 -9.86 -0.11 3.51
N ASN A 72 -10.05 0.99 2.77
CA ASN A 72 -8.97 1.91 2.39
C ASN A 72 -8.38 2.61 3.64
N ILE A 73 -9.23 3.05 4.57
CA ILE A 73 -8.82 3.66 5.83
C ILE A 73 -8.03 2.65 6.67
N LEU A 74 -8.53 1.42 6.79
CA LEU A 74 -7.85 0.35 7.51
C LEU A 74 -6.48 0.06 6.91
N LEU A 75 -6.39 -0.08 5.58
CA LEU A 75 -5.14 -0.27 4.86
C LEU A 75 -4.12 0.83 5.18
N VAL A 76 -4.50 2.10 5.04
CA VAL A 76 -3.60 3.24 5.26
C VAL A 76 -3.16 3.30 6.72
N LYS A 77 -4.08 3.09 7.67
CA LYS A 77 -3.76 3.09 9.10
C LYS A 77 -2.74 1.99 9.44
N THR A 78 -2.97 0.77 8.96
CA THR A 78 -2.05 -0.35 9.22
C THR A 78 -0.72 -0.16 8.52
N LEU A 79 -0.68 0.38 7.29
CA LEU A 79 0.58 0.73 6.63
C LEU A 79 1.39 1.71 7.46
N LYS A 80 0.77 2.79 7.97
CA LYS A 80 1.43 3.75 8.85
C LYS A 80 1.94 3.11 10.15
N GLN A 81 1.21 2.17 10.73
CA GLN A 81 1.63 1.46 11.94
C GLN A 81 2.80 0.50 11.67
N VAL A 82 2.80 -0.19 10.53
CA VAL A 82 3.82 -1.18 10.19
C VAL A 82 5.12 -0.52 9.72
N LEU A 83 5.01 0.62 9.02
CA LEU A 83 6.14 1.33 8.42
C LEU A 83 6.68 2.45 9.32
N GLY A 84 5.79 3.15 10.03
CA GLY A 84 6.17 4.15 11.01
C GLY A 84 6.52 3.47 12.33
N ARG A 85 7.67 3.82 12.91
CA ARG A 85 7.94 3.48 14.31
C ARG A 85 6.78 3.98 15.16
N GLU A 86 6.24 3.08 15.96
CA GLU A 86 5.23 3.30 16.99
C GLU A 86 5.39 4.69 17.63
N LEU A 87 4.49 5.63 17.33
CA LEU A 87 4.29 6.78 18.21
C LEU A 87 3.50 6.23 19.40
N GLN A 88 4.23 5.74 20.39
CA GLN A 88 3.75 5.62 21.76
C GLN A 88 3.50 7.01 22.34
#